data_AF-L0DB51-F1
#
_entry.id   AF-L0DB51-F1
#
_cell.length_a   1.000
_cell.length_b   1.000
_cell.length_c   1.000
_cell.angle_alpha   90.00
_cell.angle_beta   90.00
_cell.angle_gamma   90.00
#
_symmetry.space_group_name_H-M   'P 1'
#
loop_
_entity.id
_entity.type
_entity.pdbx_description
1 polymer ?
#
loop_
_entity_poly.entity_id
_entity_poly.type
_entity_poly.pdbx_seq_one_letter_code
_entity_poly.pdbx_strand_id
1 'polypeptide(L)'
;MPRKPSSDRKPSTASSPADTKRAPTLASFRSEIDRIDKELITLLNHRAEIALQIGQLKQKQGLEVWSAAREDEVIARALATSRGPLPAETLRLIFRELMSGSRSLQRTMRIACLGPKYSYSHLAAVAKFGEAVEHVPVGSIAAVFEEVNRRHVQFGIVPLENSTDGRIADTLDMFVRLPGLKIRAEIRLRVHHCLLSRSEWGQVQRIYSKSQALSQCRHWIGKNLPEARLIDVVSTAAAAEHAQREEFSAAVASQAAGVSYGLKVLAANIEDQPHNITRFAVISERSEERTGRDKTTLMLRVPNQPGGLVEAISLFKKNGINMTWIESFPTSDGASDSDPNYLFFLDIDGHADDEPVKKTLDLVRKKCERLEILGSYPRGECIES
;
A
#
# COMPACT_ATOMS: atom_id res chain seq x y z
N MET A 1 72.64 46.41 -39.97
CA MET A 1 73.50 45.37 -40.58
C MET A 1 72.87 44.01 -40.30
N PRO A 2 72.19 43.39 -41.29
CA PRO A 2 71.54 42.10 -41.16
C PRO A 2 72.45 40.97 -41.66
N ARG A 3 72.28 39.75 -41.14
CA ARG A 3 72.68 38.53 -41.85
C ARG A 3 71.63 37.43 -41.65
N LYS A 4 70.92 37.14 -42.73
CA LYS A 4 70.50 35.79 -43.14
C LYS A 4 71.21 35.52 -44.47
N PRO A 5 71.52 34.26 -44.83
CA PRO A 5 70.54 33.54 -45.67
C PRO A 5 70.49 32.00 -45.50
N SER A 6 69.31 31.49 -45.92
CA SER A 6 68.98 30.22 -46.65
C SER A 6 69.56 28.87 -46.16
N SER A 7 68.87 27.73 -46.25
CA SER A 7 68.11 27.26 -47.42
C SER A 7 67.11 26.13 -47.11
N ASP A 8 66.14 26.03 -48.01
CA ASP A 8 65.06 25.06 -48.17
C ASP A 8 65.42 23.56 -48.10
N ARG A 9 64.47 22.77 -47.58
CA ARG A 9 64.05 21.47 -48.16
C ARG A 9 62.56 21.19 -47.85
N LYS A 10 61.75 21.11 -48.91
CA LYS A 10 60.38 20.58 -49.02
C LYS A 10 60.41 19.02 -49.12
N PRO A 11 59.28 18.28 -49.27
CA PRO A 11 57.92 18.35 -48.71
C PRO A 11 57.35 16.94 -48.32
N SER A 12 56.05 16.87 -48.04
CA SER A 12 55.17 15.67 -47.87
C SER A 12 55.16 15.11 -46.45
N THR A 13 54.00 14.91 -45.82
CA THR A 13 52.90 14.07 -46.31
C THR A 13 51.52 14.62 -45.94
N ALA A 14 50.56 14.28 -46.79
CA ALA A 14 49.14 14.42 -46.51
C ALA A 14 48.74 13.61 -45.27
N SER A 15 47.95 14.21 -44.39
CA SER A 15 47.06 13.48 -43.49
C SER A 15 45.69 14.13 -43.56
N SER A 16 44.75 13.45 -44.23
CA SER A 16 43.31 13.70 -44.16
C SER A 16 42.84 13.63 -42.70
N PRO A 17 41.75 14.33 -42.33
CA PRO A 17 41.37 14.53 -40.94
C PRO A 17 40.91 13.21 -40.32
N ALA A 18 41.62 12.77 -39.30
CA ALA A 18 41.16 11.71 -38.44
C ALA A 18 39.89 12.18 -37.72
N ASP A 19 38.81 11.45 -37.99
CA ASP A 19 37.50 11.51 -37.38
C ASP A 19 37.63 11.30 -35.86
N THR A 20 37.97 12.36 -35.14
CA THR A 20 38.09 12.35 -33.68
C THR A 20 36.71 12.57 -33.11
N LYS A 21 36.02 11.46 -32.82
CA LYS A 21 34.80 11.46 -31.98
C LYS A 21 35.11 12.23 -30.69
N ARG A 22 34.65 13.49 -30.62
CA ARG A 22 34.75 14.34 -29.42
C ARG A 22 34.15 13.56 -28.26
N ALA A 23 34.90 13.49 -27.15
CA ALA A 23 34.41 12.89 -25.92
C ALA A 23 33.05 13.50 -25.54
N PRO A 24 32.07 12.68 -25.13
CA PRO A 24 30.74 13.17 -24.82
C PRO A 24 30.82 14.22 -23.70
N THR A 25 30.08 15.31 -23.88
CA THR A 25 30.02 16.42 -22.93
C THR A 25 28.76 16.28 -22.06
N LEU A 26 28.75 16.92 -20.89
CA LEU A 26 27.54 17.00 -20.07
C LEU A 26 26.34 17.55 -20.86
N ALA A 27 26.59 18.53 -21.75
CA ALA A 27 25.57 19.12 -22.60
C ALA A 27 25.00 18.11 -23.62
N SER A 28 25.83 17.23 -24.19
CA SER A 28 25.34 16.21 -25.13
C SER A 28 24.50 15.15 -24.44
N PHE A 29 24.87 14.71 -23.23
CA PHE A 29 24.03 13.77 -22.47
C PHE A 29 22.69 14.38 -22.05
N ARG A 30 22.66 15.66 -21.62
CA ARG A 30 21.40 16.36 -21.33
C ARG A 30 20.49 16.45 -22.54
N SER A 31 21.05 16.77 -23.70
CA SER A 31 20.28 16.82 -24.97
C SER A 31 19.73 15.44 -25.36
N GLU A 32 20.46 14.37 -25.06
CA GLU A 32 20.00 13.01 -25.27
C GLU A 32 18.85 12.63 -24.32
N ILE A 33 18.92 13.03 -23.04
CA ILE A 33 17.81 12.88 -22.08
C ILE A 33 16.59 13.66 -22.57
N ASP A 34 16.74 14.92 -22.98
CA ASP A 34 15.62 15.74 -23.46
C ASP A 34 14.92 15.11 -24.68
N ARG A 35 15.67 14.41 -25.55
CA ARG A 35 15.12 13.66 -26.67
C ARG A 35 14.33 12.44 -26.18
N ILE A 36 14.90 11.66 -25.26
CA ILE A 36 14.24 10.49 -24.67
C ILE A 36 12.95 10.91 -23.95
N ASP A 37 12.96 12.02 -23.21
CA ASP A 37 11.80 12.51 -22.48
C ASP A 37 10.64 12.88 -23.43
N LYS A 38 10.93 13.45 -24.60
CA LYS A 38 9.91 13.70 -25.64
C LYS A 38 9.32 12.41 -26.20
N GLU A 39 10.15 11.40 -26.43
CA GLU A 39 9.71 10.08 -26.88
C GLU A 39 8.86 9.40 -25.79
N LEU A 40 9.26 9.50 -24.52
CA LEU A 40 8.48 9.02 -23.37
C LEU A 40 7.12 9.69 -23.32
N ILE A 41 7.04 11.03 -23.37
CA ILE A 41 5.76 11.75 -23.36
C ILE A 41 4.83 11.26 -24.49
N THR A 42 5.38 11.06 -25.68
CA THR A 42 4.62 10.56 -26.83
C THR A 42 4.04 9.16 -26.55
N LEU A 43 4.86 8.25 -26.02
CA LEU A 43 4.43 6.90 -25.66
C LEU A 43 3.42 6.88 -24.50
N LEU A 44 3.61 7.75 -23.51
CA LEU A 44 2.70 7.88 -22.36
C LEU A 44 1.33 8.39 -22.81
N ASN A 45 1.27 9.39 -23.68
CA ASN A 45 0.03 9.92 -24.25
C ASN A 45 -0.69 8.86 -25.09
N HIS A 46 0.03 8.17 -25.97
CA HIS A 46 -0.56 7.10 -26.77
C HIS A 46 -1.12 5.97 -25.91
N ARG A 47 -0.42 5.60 -24.84
CA ARG A 47 -0.93 4.64 -23.85
C ARG A 47 -2.21 5.14 -23.18
N ALA A 48 -2.28 6.42 -22.83
CA ALA A 48 -3.46 7.03 -22.20
C ALA A 48 -4.67 7.04 -23.16
N GLU A 49 -4.46 7.29 -24.46
CA GLU A 49 -5.49 7.19 -25.50
C GLU A 49 -6.08 5.77 -25.60
N ILE A 50 -5.22 4.75 -25.61
CA ILE A 50 -5.67 3.35 -25.58
C ILE A 50 -6.45 3.05 -24.30
N ALA A 51 -5.97 3.56 -23.16
CA ALA A 51 -6.65 3.39 -21.87
C ALA A 51 -8.06 4.03 -21.89
N LEU A 52 -8.23 5.20 -22.52
CA LEU A 52 -9.54 5.83 -22.74
C LEU A 52 -10.47 4.96 -23.58
N GLN A 53 -9.98 4.39 -24.68
CA GLN A 53 -10.77 3.49 -25.52
C GLN A 53 -11.21 2.23 -24.76
N ILE A 54 -10.32 1.65 -23.94
CA ILE A 54 -10.65 0.53 -23.05
C ILE A 54 -11.72 0.96 -22.03
N GLY A 55 -11.59 2.14 -21.42
CA GLY A 55 -12.57 2.68 -20.48
C GLY A 55 -13.96 2.83 -21.09
N GLN A 56 -14.05 3.37 -22.32
CA GLN A 56 -15.31 3.49 -23.06
C GLN A 56 -15.94 2.12 -23.37
N LEU A 57 -15.12 1.12 -23.73
CA LEU A 57 -15.59 -0.24 -23.98
C LEU A 57 -16.13 -0.88 -22.69
N LYS A 58 -15.38 -0.77 -21.60
CA LYS A 58 -15.77 -1.28 -20.28
C LYS A 58 -17.06 -0.62 -19.80
N GLN A 59 -17.20 0.70 -19.96
CA GLN A 59 -18.41 1.41 -19.58
C GLN A 59 -19.64 0.91 -20.36
N LYS A 60 -19.51 0.70 -21.68
CA LYS A 60 -20.58 0.13 -22.52
C LYS A 60 -20.97 -1.29 -22.09
N GLN A 61 -20.01 -2.06 -21.59
CA GLN A 61 -20.21 -3.44 -21.13
C GLN A 61 -20.57 -3.53 -19.64
N GLY A 62 -20.67 -2.41 -18.93
CA GLY A 62 -20.90 -2.40 -17.48
C GLY A 62 -19.75 -3.01 -16.66
N LEU A 63 -18.55 -3.08 -17.22
CA LEU A 63 -17.35 -3.60 -16.56
C LEU A 63 -16.65 -2.51 -15.74
N GLU A 64 -15.96 -2.93 -14.69
CA GLU A 64 -15.23 -2.01 -13.82
C GLU A 64 -13.90 -1.56 -14.42
N VAL A 65 -13.55 -0.30 -14.14
CA VAL A 65 -12.33 0.34 -14.65
C VAL A 65 -11.09 -0.30 -14.00
N TRP A 66 -11.14 -0.57 -12.70
CA TRP A 66 -10.03 -1.10 -11.91
C TRP A 66 -10.12 -2.62 -11.69
N SER A 67 -8.96 -3.28 -11.71
CA SER A 67 -8.77 -4.70 -11.34
C SER A 67 -7.36 -4.85 -10.79
N ALA A 68 -7.24 -5.43 -9.59
CA ALA A 68 -5.94 -5.67 -8.95
C ALA A 68 -5.11 -6.68 -9.75
N ALA A 69 -5.75 -7.75 -10.22
CA ALA A 69 -5.11 -8.79 -11.03
C ALA A 69 -4.43 -8.21 -12.28
N ARG A 70 -5.12 -7.28 -12.96
CA ARG A 70 -4.58 -6.64 -14.16
C ARG A 70 -3.40 -5.71 -13.85
N GLU A 71 -3.42 -4.99 -12.73
CA GLU A 71 -2.28 -4.16 -12.32
C GLU A 71 -1.04 -5.01 -12.04
N ASP A 72 -1.20 -6.09 -11.28
CA ASP A 72 -0.11 -6.99 -10.92
C ASP A 72 0.48 -7.65 -12.17
N GLU A 73 -0.36 -8.04 -13.14
CA GLU A 73 0.07 -8.56 -14.43
C GLU A 73 0.91 -7.54 -15.24
N VAL A 74 0.47 -6.28 -15.30
CA VAL A 74 1.18 -5.22 -16.03
C VAL A 74 2.53 -4.93 -15.37
N ILE A 75 2.57 -4.81 -14.04
CA ILE A 75 3.80 -4.59 -13.28
C ILE A 75 4.75 -5.78 -13.45
N ALA A 76 4.26 -7.01 -13.28
CA ALA A 76 5.08 -8.21 -13.42
C ALA A 76 5.73 -8.30 -14.81
N ARG A 77 4.98 -7.98 -15.88
CA ARG A 77 5.53 -7.94 -17.25
C ARG A 77 6.57 -6.83 -17.43
N ALA A 78 6.32 -5.65 -16.88
CA ALA A 78 7.28 -4.55 -16.94
C ALA A 78 8.60 -4.92 -16.24
N LEU A 79 8.52 -5.52 -15.06
CA LEU A 79 9.69 -5.97 -14.30
C LEU A 79 10.45 -7.09 -15.02
N ALA A 80 9.75 -8.06 -15.62
CA ALA A 80 10.39 -9.15 -16.37
C ALA A 80 11.08 -8.67 -17.67
N THR A 81 10.62 -7.56 -18.24
CA THR A 81 11.18 -6.99 -19.47
C THR A 81 12.35 -6.04 -19.20
N SER A 82 12.41 -5.46 -18.00
CA SER A 82 13.46 -4.50 -17.64
C SER A 82 14.85 -5.15 -17.63
N ARG A 83 15.77 -4.58 -18.42
CA ARG A 83 17.21 -4.90 -18.42
C ARG A 83 18.06 -3.67 -18.08
N GLY A 84 17.40 -2.58 -17.67
CA GLY A 84 18.02 -1.29 -17.43
C GLY A 84 18.56 -1.12 -16.01
N PRO A 85 19.21 0.01 -15.73
CA PRO A 85 19.82 0.30 -14.43
C PRO A 85 18.80 0.70 -13.35
N LEU A 86 17.53 0.91 -13.70
CA LEU A 86 16.51 1.30 -12.73
C LEU A 86 16.14 0.13 -11.82
N PRO A 87 16.14 0.33 -10.49
CA PRO A 87 15.66 -0.68 -9.55
C PRO A 87 14.22 -1.10 -9.81
N ALA A 88 13.90 -2.36 -9.51
CA ALA A 88 12.55 -2.91 -9.67
C ALA A 88 11.48 -2.12 -8.89
N GLU A 89 11.83 -1.61 -7.72
CA GLU A 89 10.93 -0.79 -6.89
C GLU A 89 10.56 0.53 -7.58
N THR A 90 11.54 1.23 -8.14
CA THR A 90 11.31 2.48 -8.89
C THR A 90 10.40 2.26 -10.09
N LEU A 91 10.63 1.19 -10.86
CA LEU A 91 9.77 0.86 -12.00
C LEU A 91 8.33 0.57 -11.57
N ARG A 92 8.14 -0.14 -10.46
CA ARG A 92 6.81 -0.41 -9.90
C ARG A 92 6.07 0.89 -9.57
N LEU A 93 6.73 1.85 -8.93
CA LEU A 93 6.14 3.15 -8.61
C LEU A 93 5.74 3.94 -9.86
N ILE A 94 6.63 4.01 -10.85
CA ILE A 94 6.35 4.70 -12.13
C ILE A 94 5.13 4.09 -12.82
N PHE A 95 5.07 2.75 -12.93
CA PHE A 95 3.94 2.09 -13.59
C PHE A 95 2.63 2.24 -12.80
N ARG A 96 2.68 2.23 -11.46
CA ARG A 96 1.49 2.48 -10.63
C ARG A 96 0.94 3.89 -10.86
N GLU A 97 1.78 4.91 -10.85
CA GLU A 97 1.32 6.30 -11.06
C GLU A 97 0.84 6.53 -12.50
N LEU A 98 1.53 5.94 -13.48
CA LEU A 98 1.09 5.96 -14.87
C LEU A 98 -0.30 5.30 -15.05
N MET A 99 -0.51 4.14 -14.40
CA MET A 99 -1.81 3.47 -14.41
C MET A 99 -2.88 4.31 -13.69
N SER A 100 -2.52 4.94 -12.56
CA SER A 100 -3.40 5.86 -11.82
C SER A 100 -3.89 7.01 -12.71
N GLY A 101 -2.97 7.76 -13.33
CA GLY A 101 -3.32 8.84 -14.24
C GLY A 101 -4.13 8.38 -15.45
N SER A 102 -3.85 7.18 -15.98
CA SER A 102 -4.64 6.63 -17.09
C SER A 102 -6.06 6.23 -16.69
N ARG A 103 -6.29 5.87 -15.43
CA ARG A 103 -7.62 5.52 -14.90
C ARG A 103 -8.44 6.75 -14.57
N SER A 104 -7.82 7.81 -14.03
CA SER A 104 -8.53 9.05 -13.71
C SER A 104 -9.18 9.67 -14.96
N LEU A 105 -8.57 9.46 -16.14
CA LEU A 105 -9.14 9.83 -17.44
C LEU A 105 -10.38 9.02 -17.83
N GLN A 106 -10.51 7.77 -17.37
CA GLN A 106 -11.64 6.89 -17.70
C GLN A 106 -12.84 7.12 -16.78
N ARG A 107 -12.59 7.37 -15.49
CA ARG A 107 -13.60 7.69 -14.48
C ARG A 107 -12.91 8.23 -13.23
N THR A 108 -13.50 9.23 -12.58
CA THR A 108 -13.08 9.63 -11.23
C THR A 108 -13.38 8.48 -10.27
N MET A 109 -12.34 7.75 -9.88
CA MET A 109 -12.44 6.72 -8.85
C MET A 109 -12.38 7.38 -7.49
N ARG A 110 -13.29 6.98 -6.61
CA ARG A 110 -13.41 7.46 -5.24
C ARG A 110 -13.09 6.31 -4.31
N ILE A 111 -12.17 6.54 -3.38
CA ILE A 111 -11.67 5.53 -2.44
C ILE A 111 -11.88 6.05 -1.03
N ALA A 112 -12.74 5.39 -0.24
CA ALA A 112 -12.89 5.73 1.17
C ALA A 112 -11.74 5.15 1.99
N CYS A 113 -11.18 5.91 2.92
CA CYS A 113 -10.17 5.42 3.86
C CYS A 113 -10.33 6.08 5.23
N LEU A 114 -9.88 5.42 6.28
CA LEU A 114 -9.86 6.00 7.62
C LEU A 114 -8.97 7.25 7.64
N GLY A 115 -9.57 8.40 7.92
CA GLY A 115 -8.90 9.69 7.98
C GLY A 115 -8.04 9.87 9.23
N PRO A 116 -7.41 11.05 9.37
CA PRO A 116 -7.39 12.15 8.40
C PRO A 116 -6.38 11.90 7.25
N LYS A 117 -6.22 12.87 6.33
CA LYS A 117 -5.15 12.80 5.32
C LYS A 117 -3.79 12.62 5.98
N TYR A 118 -2.90 11.90 5.31
CA TYR A 118 -1.56 11.51 5.79
C TYR A 118 -1.53 10.53 6.97
N SER A 119 -2.68 9.98 7.39
CA SER A 119 -2.73 8.77 8.21
C SER A 119 -2.14 7.58 7.43
N TYR A 120 -1.73 6.52 8.13
CA TYR A 120 -1.25 5.30 7.45
C TYR A 120 -2.31 4.65 6.55
N SER A 121 -3.60 4.78 6.88
CA SER A 121 -4.70 4.35 5.99
C SER A 121 -4.76 5.16 4.71
N HIS A 122 -4.57 6.49 4.79
CA HIS A 122 -4.48 7.34 3.61
C HIS A 122 -3.23 7.02 2.78
N LEU A 123 -2.08 6.79 3.43
CA LEU A 123 -0.84 6.41 2.73
C LEU A 123 -0.96 5.05 2.04
N ALA A 124 -1.63 4.07 2.67
CA ALA A 124 -1.97 2.81 2.02
C ALA A 124 -2.86 3.04 0.77
N ALA A 125 -3.81 3.98 0.84
CA ALA A 125 -4.64 4.35 -0.30
C ALA A 125 -3.85 4.93 -1.46
N VAL A 126 -2.99 5.91 -1.17
CA VAL A 126 -2.11 6.53 -2.17
C VAL A 126 -1.16 5.48 -2.76
N ALA A 127 -0.53 4.63 -1.93
CA ALA A 127 0.41 3.62 -2.39
C ALA A 127 -0.21 2.58 -3.34
N LYS A 128 -1.50 2.25 -3.16
CA LYS A 128 -2.22 1.28 -4.00
C LYS A 128 -2.86 1.92 -5.23
N PHE A 129 -3.54 3.04 -5.07
CA PHE A 129 -4.36 3.63 -6.12
C PHE A 129 -3.72 4.81 -6.86
N GLY A 130 -2.63 5.37 -6.32
CA GLY A 130 -1.95 6.58 -6.80
C GLY A 130 -2.55 7.86 -6.23
N GLU A 131 -1.92 9.01 -6.50
CA GLU A 131 -2.40 10.31 -6.03
C GLU A 131 -3.56 10.87 -6.86
N ALA A 132 -3.62 10.53 -8.15
CA ALA A 132 -4.61 11.08 -9.09
C ALA A 132 -6.07 10.64 -8.86
N VAL A 133 -6.35 9.77 -7.89
CA VAL A 133 -7.73 9.35 -7.54
C VAL A 133 -8.29 10.21 -6.41
N GLU A 134 -9.62 10.26 -6.27
CA GLU A 134 -10.26 10.97 -5.17
C GLU A 134 -10.22 10.12 -3.90
N HIS A 135 -9.32 10.47 -2.97
CA HIS A 135 -9.28 9.88 -1.64
C HIS A 135 -10.29 10.57 -0.72
N VAL A 136 -11.25 9.80 -0.20
CA VAL A 136 -12.35 10.27 0.66
C VAL A 136 -12.05 9.86 2.12
N PRO A 137 -11.41 10.73 2.93
CA PRO A 137 -11.16 10.43 4.33
C PRO A 137 -12.47 10.44 5.13
N VAL A 138 -12.71 9.40 5.92
CA VAL A 138 -13.88 9.28 6.80
C VAL A 138 -13.46 9.07 8.26
N GLY A 139 -14.37 9.36 9.19
CA GLY A 139 -14.06 9.41 10.63
C GLY A 139 -13.95 8.06 11.34
N SER A 140 -14.39 6.95 10.74
CA SER A 140 -14.37 5.63 11.37
C SER A 140 -14.25 4.51 10.34
N ILE A 141 -13.84 3.32 10.79
CA ILE A 141 -13.81 2.11 9.95
C ILE A 141 -15.21 1.75 9.47
N ALA A 142 -16.23 1.84 10.35
CA ALA A 142 -17.62 1.62 9.98
C ALA A 142 -18.07 2.54 8.83
N ALA A 143 -17.70 3.82 8.85
CA ALA A 143 -18.01 4.74 7.77
C ALA A 143 -17.37 4.33 6.43
N VAL A 144 -16.17 3.73 6.43
CA VAL A 144 -15.55 3.20 5.19
C VAL A 144 -16.42 2.11 4.58
N PHE A 145 -16.88 1.16 5.40
CA PHE A 145 -17.76 0.09 4.96
C PHE A 145 -19.11 0.62 4.46
N GLU A 146 -19.71 1.59 5.16
CA GLU A 146 -20.98 2.20 4.78
C GLU A 146 -20.90 2.93 3.44
N GLU A 147 -19.85 3.70 3.19
CA GLU A 147 -19.63 4.41 1.92
C GLU A 147 -19.55 3.45 0.72
N VAL A 148 -18.90 2.29 0.92
CA VAL A 148 -18.81 1.24 -0.11
C VAL A 148 -20.14 0.53 -0.29
N ASN A 149 -20.79 0.12 0.81
CA ASN A 149 -22.07 -0.60 0.79
C ASN A 149 -23.20 0.25 0.17
N ARG A 150 -23.15 1.57 0.34
CA ARG A 150 -24.09 2.53 -0.28
C ARG A 150 -23.69 2.95 -1.69
N ARG A 151 -22.57 2.44 -2.22
CA ARG A 151 -22.03 2.77 -3.56
C ARG A 151 -21.70 4.25 -3.75
N HIS A 152 -21.44 4.98 -2.67
CA HIS A 152 -20.95 6.36 -2.74
C HIS A 152 -19.50 6.41 -3.25
N VAL A 153 -18.73 5.37 -2.92
CA VAL A 153 -17.38 5.11 -3.40
C VAL A 153 -17.29 3.71 -4.00
N GLN A 154 -16.28 3.46 -4.84
CA GLN A 154 -16.10 2.14 -5.45
C GLN A 154 -15.34 1.18 -4.53
N PHE A 155 -14.43 1.73 -3.73
CA PHE A 155 -13.55 0.94 -2.86
C PHE A 155 -13.38 1.60 -1.50
N GLY A 156 -13.14 0.77 -0.49
CA GLY A 156 -12.77 1.20 0.84
C GLY A 156 -11.43 0.60 1.25
N ILE A 157 -10.67 1.29 2.09
CA ILE A 157 -9.43 0.78 2.67
C ILE A 157 -9.54 0.76 4.17
N VAL A 158 -9.41 -0.45 4.73
CA VAL A 158 -9.54 -0.70 6.16
C VAL A 158 -8.36 -1.52 6.66
N PRO A 159 -7.80 -1.20 7.83
CA PRO A 159 -6.71 -1.98 8.39
C PRO A 159 -7.27 -3.28 9.01
N LEU A 160 -6.63 -4.41 8.72
CA LEU A 160 -7.00 -5.74 9.22
C LEU A 160 -6.25 -6.11 10.50
N GLU A 161 -4.93 -5.94 10.46
CA GLU A 161 -4.03 -6.24 11.57
C GLU A 161 -2.77 -5.38 11.50
N ASN A 162 -2.13 -5.19 12.65
CA ASN A 162 -0.79 -4.65 12.77
C ASN A 162 0.10 -5.71 13.43
N SER A 163 1.33 -5.88 12.94
CA SER A 163 2.26 -6.90 13.44
C SER A 163 2.66 -6.71 14.91
N THR A 164 2.50 -5.51 15.45
CA THR A 164 2.88 -5.15 16.83
C THR A 164 1.67 -5.12 17.76
N ASP A 165 0.52 -4.61 17.31
CA ASP A 165 -0.68 -4.43 18.15
C ASP A 165 -1.79 -5.46 17.89
N GLY A 166 -1.58 -6.37 16.92
CA GLY A 166 -2.49 -7.43 16.58
C GLY A 166 -3.67 -6.98 15.72
N ARG A 167 -4.78 -7.72 15.84
CA ARG A 167 -5.99 -7.54 15.03
C ARG A 167 -6.69 -6.21 15.28
N ILE A 168 -7.47 -5.78 14.30
CA ILE A 168 -8.30 -4.57 14.40
C ILE A 168 -9.77 -4.99 14.48
N ALA A 169 -10.27 -5.03 15.71
CA ALA A 169 -11.58 -5.56 16.05
C ALA A 169 -12.74 -4.91 15.26
N ASP A 170 -12.70 -3.59 15.10
CA ASP A 170 -13.74 -2.84 14.36
C ASP A 170 -13.88 -3.31 12.90
N THR A 171 -12.77 -3.63 12.24
CA THR A 171 -12.80 -4.14 10.86
C THR A 171 -13.43 -5.52 10.79
N LEU A 172 -13.10 -6.40 11.75
CA LEU A 172 -13.67 -7.74 11.82
C LEU A 172 -15.17 -7.69 12.13
N ASP A 173 -15.59 -6.86 13.08
CA ASP A 173 -17.00 -6.61 13.39
C ASP A 173 -17.78 -6.15 12.16
N MET A 174 -17.20 -5.24 11.37
CA MET A 174 -17.85 -4.77 10.15
C MET A 174 -18.01 -5.86 9.08
N PHE A 175 -17.08 -6.81 8.96
CA PHE A 175 -17.27 -7.98 8.08
C PHE A 175 -18.36 -8.93 8.59
N VAL A 176 -18.61 -9.00 9.91
CA VAL A 176 -19.74 -9.75 10.46
C VAL A 176 -21.06 -9.08 10.09
N ARG A 177 -21.15 -7.74 10.23
CA ARG A 177 -22.36 -6.94 9.98
C ARG A 177 -22.70 -6.80 8.50
N LEU A 178 -21.69 -6.66 7.63
CA LEU A 178 -21.85 -6.44 6.19
C LEU A 178 -21.12 -7.53 5.39
N PRO A 179 -21.54 -8.81 5.48
CA PRO A 179 -20.85 -9.94 4.83
C PRO A 179 -20.92 -9.90 3.29
N GLY A 180 -21.76 -9.01 2.74
CA GLY A 180 -21.85 -8.74 1.30
C GLY A 180 -20.61 -8.03 0.74
N LEU A 181 -19.86 -7.29 1.57
CA LEU A 181 -18.60 -6.69 1.14
C LEU A 181 -17.47 -7.72 1.17
N LYS A 182 -16.64 -7.68 0.13
CA LYS A 182 -15.54 -8.60 -0.11
C LYS A 182 -14.20 -7.88 -0.16
N ILE A 183 -13.16 -8.56 0.31
CA ILE A 183 -11.77 -8.17 0.15
C ILE A 183 -11.36 -8.49 -1.29
N ARG A 184 -10.88 -7.45 -1.99
CA ARG A 184 -10.48 -7.51 -3.39
C ARG A 184 -8.98 -7.38 -3.60
N ALA A 185 -8.28 -6.80 -2.64
CA ALA A 185 -6.83 -6.77 -2.60
C ALA A 185 -6.36 -6.60 -1.14
N GLU A 186 -5.11 -6.95 -0.88
CA GLU A 186 -4.43 -6.59 0.37
C GLU A 186 -3.27 -5.62 0.09
N ILE A 187 -2.95 -4.81 1.10
CA ILE A 187 -1.81 -3.89 1.10
C ILE A 187 -1.05 -4.15 2.39
N ARG A 188 0.26 -4.39 2.29
CA ARG A 188 1.13 -4.55 3.47
C ARG A 188 2.03 -3.32 3.55
N LEU A 189 1.69 -2.40 4.44
CA LEU A 189 2.43 -1.16 4.61
C LEU A 189 3.41 -1.30 5.79
N ARG A 190 4.70 -1.16 5.52
CA ARG A 190 5.72 -1.03 6.57
C ARG A 190 5.61 0.38 7.16
N VAL A 191 5.42 0.44 8.46
CA VAL A 191 5.15 1.66 9.22
C VAL A 191 6.45 2.18 9.81
N HIS A 192 6.90 3.34 9.35
CA HIS A 192 8.04 4.05 9.92
C HIS A 192 7.59 5.32 10.62
N HIS A 193 7.96 5.44 11.90
CA HIS A 193 7.65 6.63 12.68
C HIS A 193 8.81 7.62 12.64
N CYS A 194 8.48 8.88 12.42
CA CYS A 194 9.42 10.00 12.49
C CYS A 194 9.08 10.89 13.69
N LEU A 195 10.12 11.41 14.34
CA LEU A 195 9.99 12.57 15.23
C LEU A 195 10.01 13.84 14.39
N LEU A 196 8.91 14.58 14.40
CA LEU A 196 8.70 15.75 13.55
C LEU A 196 8.51 17.01 14.41
N SER A 197 9.17 18.11 14.08
CA SER A 197 9.00 19.37 14.82
C SER A 197 9.36 20.61 14.00
N ARG A 198 8.84 21.76 14.43
CA ARG A 198 9.35 23.09 14.02
C ARG A 198 10.49 23.56 14.90
N SER A 199 10.54 23.08 16.14
CA SER A 199 11.55 23.41 17.13
C SER A 199 12.82 22.59 16.90
N GLU A 200 13.95 23.11 17.36
CA GLU A 200 15.19 22.36 17.37
C GLU A 200 15.17 21.28 18.45
N TRP A 201 16.00 20.24 18.31
CA TRP A 201 15.98 19.05 19.18
C TRP A 201 15.93 19.37 20.68
N GLY A 202 16.80 20.25 21.17
CA GLY A 202 16.90 20.58 22.60
C GLY A 202 15.76 21.44 23.15
N GLN A 203 14.82 21.86 22.31
CA GLN A 203 13.68 22.69 22.69
C GLN A 203 12.38 21.88 22.85
N VAL A 204 12.38 20.59 22.49
CA VAL A 204 11.18 19.75 22.53
C VAL A 204 10.80 19.42 23.98
N GLN A 205 9.64 19.91 24.41
CA GLN A 205 9.07 19.68 25.74
C GLN A 205 7.85 18.76 25.72
N ARG A 206 7.16 18.65 24.58
CA ARG A 206 5.94 17.86 24.41
C ARG A 206 6.01 17.04 23.14
N ILE A 207 5.51 15.81 23.20
CA ILE A 207 5.44 14.91 22.04
C ILE A 207 4.00 14.44 21.90
N TYR A 208 3.37 14.77 20.77
CA TYR A 208 2.04 14.35 20.40
C TYR A 208 2.09 13.07 19.56
N SER A 209 1.20 12.11 19.82
CA SER A 209 0.84 11.05 18.87
C SER A 209 -0.37 10.28 19.37
N LYS A 210 -0.84 9.31 18.58
CA LYS A 210 -1.80 8.32 19.08
C LYS A 210 -1.11 7.38 20.06
N SER A 211 -1.81 6.95 21.10
CA SER A 211 -1.35 6.02 22.14
C SER A 211 -0.55 4.83 21.60
N GLN A 212 -1.02 4.22 20.52
CA GLN A 212 -0.34 3.12 19.83
C GLN A 212 1.06 3.52 19.32
N ALA A 213 1.18 4.63 18.59
CA ALA A 213 2.45 5.12 18.06
C ALA A 213 3.41 5.58 19.16
N LEU A 214 2.90 6.21 20.22
CA LEU A 214 3.70 6.53 21.41
C LEU A 214 4.24 5.26 22.08
N SER A 215 3.41 4.23 22.20
CA SER A 215 3.82 2.95 22.77
C SER A 215 4.87 2.24 21.92
N GLN A 216 4.75 2.31 20.60
CA GLN A 216 5.70 1.72 19.65
C GLN A 216 7.04 2.45 19.59
N CYS A 217 7.17 3.66 20.13
CA CYS A 217 8.43 4.42 20.15
C CYS A 217 8.92 4.71 21.58
N ARG A 218 8.39 3.99 22.58
CA ARG A 218 8.55 4.32 23.98
C ARG A 218 10.00 4.23 24.42
N HIS A 219 10.71 3.18 24.01
CA HIS A 219 12.11 3.00 24.39
C HIS A 219 12.98 4.08 23.76
N TRP A 220 12.78 4.36 22.47
CA TRP A 220 13.52 5.42 21.80
C TRP A 220 13.27 6.79 22.43
N ILE A 221 12.00 7.15 22.70
CA ILE A 221 11.67 8.45 23.31
C ILE A 221 12.24 8.55 24.72
N GLY A 222 12.08 7.51 25.55
CA GLY A 222 12.61 7.52 26.92
C GLY A 222 14.13 7.65 26.99
N LYS A 223 14.85 7.17 25.98
CA LYS A 223 16.31 7.32 25.87
C LYS A 223 16.75 8.71 25.40
N ASN A 224 16.03 9.29 24.44
CA ASN A 224 16.48 10.48 23.70
C ASN A 224 15.85 11.79 24.17
N LEU A 225 14.62 11.74 24.70
CA LEU A 225 13.84 12.88 25.18
C LEU A 225 13.13 12.51 26.51
N PRO A 226 13.89 12.14 27.56
CA PRO A 226 13.32 11.63 28.81
C PRO A 226 12.43 12.63 29.55
N GLU A 227 12.65 13.93 29.34
CA GLU A 227 11.89 15.00 29.99
C GLU A 227 10.64 15.44 29.19
N ALA A 228 10.49 14.94 27.96
CA ALA A 228 9.37 15.34 27.12
C ALA A 228 8.06 14.70 27.58
N ARG A 229 7.02 15.51 27.72
CA ARG A 229 5.67 15.04 28.07
C ARG A 229 5.00 14.40 26.86
N LEU A 230 4.59 13.14 26.99
CA LEU A 230 3.80 12.44 25.96
C LEU A 230 2.32 12.82 26.06
N ILE A 231 1.71 13.17 24.94
CA ILE A 231 0.30 13.60 24.87
C ILE A 231 -0.42 12.76 23.80
N ASP A 232 -1.42 11.99 24.25
CA ASP A 232 -2.27 11.17 23.39
C ASP A 232 -3.27 12.04 22.61
N VAL A 233 -3.39 11.77 21.31
CA VAL A 233 -4.33 12.43 20.40
C VAL A 233 -4.94 11.41 19.45
N VAL A 234 -6.00 11.81 18.74
CA VAL A 234 -6.85 10.91 17.95
C VAL A 234 -6.12 10.20 16.78
N SER A 235 -5.02 10.77 16.25
CA SER A 235 -4.24 10.15 15.17
C SER A 235 -2.82 10.71 15.09
N THR A 236 -1.93 9.98 14.40
CA THR A 236 -0.56 10.44 14.10
C THR A 236 -0.55 11.69 13.21
N ALA A 237 -1.47 11.79 12.26
CA ALA A 237 -1.61 12.97 11.42
C ALA A 237 -2.15 14.19 12.20
N ALA A 238 -3.08 13.99 13.14
CA ALA A 238 -3.50 15.06 14.06
C ALA A 238 -2.35 15.51 14.96
N ALA A 239 -1.45 14.61 15.37
CA ALA A 239 -0.26 14.99 16.11
C ALA A 239 0.67 15.91 15.32
N ALA A 240 0.87 15.64 14.02
CA ALA A 240 1.63 16.54 13.15
C ALA A 240 0.96 17.93 13.04
N GLU A 241 -0.38 17.98 12.97
CA GLU A 241 -1.12 19.24 13.02
C GLU A 241 -0.92 20.00 14.35
N HIS A 242 -0.91 19.30 15.49
CA HIS A 242 -0.60 19.91 16.79
C HIS A 242 0.83 20.46 16.83
N ALA A 243 1.81 19.68 16.36
CA ALA A 243 3.22 20.09 16.33
C ALA A 243 3.51 21.25 15.37
N GLN A 244 2.64 21.47 14.38
CA GLN A 244 2.71 22.63 13.49
C GLN A 244 2.29 23.92 14.22
N ARG A 245 1.31 23.83 15.12
CA ARG A 245 0.67 24.99 15.77
C ARG A 245 1.35 25.41 17.07
N GLU A 246 1.88 24.45 17.84
CA GLU A 246 2.41 24.70 19.17
C GLU A 246 3.95 24.75 19.17
N GLU A 247 4.52 25.77 19.80
CA GLU A 247 5.97 25.85 20.02
C GLU A 247 6.46 24.80 21.03
N PHE A 248 7.74 24.45 20.95
CA PHE A 248 8.38 23.49 21.87
C PHE A 248 7.74 22.09 21.83
N SER A 249 7.07 21.76 20.72
CA SER A 249 6.34 20.52 20.55
C SER A 249 6.87 19.72 19.36
N ALA A 250 6.72 18.39 19.45
CA ALA A 250 7.02 17.46 18.38
C ALA A 250 5.86 16.49 18.18
N ALA A 251 5.86 15.80 17.06
CA ALA A 251 4.91 14.74 16.73
C ALA A 251 5.65 13.45 16.40
N VAL A 252 5.10 12.31 16.82
CA VAL A 252 5.43 11.02 16.22
C VAL A 252 4.41 10.75 15.11
N ALA A 253 4.84 10.80 13.86
CA ALA A 253 3.98 10.55 12.70
C ALA A 253 4.74 10.07 11.47
N SER A 254 4.03 9.85 10.37
CA SER A 254 4.62 9.48 9.08
C SER A 254 5.46 10.63 8.50
N GLN A 255 6.49 10.29 7.72
CA GLN A 255 7.29 11.29 7.01
C GLN A 255 6.43 12.18 6.09
N ALA A 256 5.43 11.58 5.42
CA ALA A 256 4.49 12.30 4.58
C ALA A 256 3.69 13.38 5.33
N ALA A 257 3.30 13.12 6.58
CA ALA A 257 2.69 14.14 7.42
C ALA A 257 3.68 15.28 7.72
N GLY A 258 4.95 14.97 7.98
CA GLY A 258 6.00 15.98 8.17
C GLY A 258 6.13 16.93 6.99
N VAL A 259 6.20 16.38 5.77
CA VAL A 259 6.24 17.19 4.53
C VAL A 259 4.99 18.05 4.40
N SER A 260 3.80 17.47 4.58
CA SER A 260 2.55 18.21 4.39
C SER A 260 2.33 19.33 5.41
N TYR A 261 2.74 19.12 6.67
CA TYR A 261 2.56 20.11 7.73
C TYR A 261 3.78 21.04 7.87
N GLY A 262 4.79 20.91 7.01
CA GLY A 262 5.98 21.76 7.04
C GLY A 262 6.85 21.56 8.29
N LEU A 263 6.92 20.33 8.80
CA LEU A 263 7.72 19.96 9.97
C LEU A 263 9.06 19.36 9.51
N LYS A 264 10.13 19.67 10.23
CA LYS A 264 11.43 19.04 10.02
C LYS A 264 11.42 17.64 10.63
N VAL A 265 12.05 16.69 9.94
CA VAL A 265 12.35 15.36 10.51
C VAL A 265 13.55 15.51 11.42
N LEU A 266 13.34 15.43 12.73
CA LEU A 266 14.41 15.46 13.73
C LEU A 266 15.09 14.10 13.87
N ALA A 267 14.30 13.03 13.77
CA ALA A 267 14.78 11.65 13.69
C ALA A 267 13.78 10.81 12.89
N ALA A 268 14.31 9.87 12.11
CA ALA A 268 13.53 8.90 11.34
C ALA A 268 13.69 7.50 11.93
N ASN A 269 12.71 6.64 11.67
CA ASN A 269 12.68 5.23 12.07
C ASN A 269 12.87 5.06 13.59
N ILE A 270 12.07 5.79 14.37
CA ILE A 270 12.16 5.81 15.84
C ILE A 270 11.32 4.73 16.52
N GLU A 271 10.63 3.90 15.74
CA GLU A 271 9.93 2.73 16.25
C GLU A 271 10.88 1.74 16.92
N ASP A 272 10.44 1.18 18.04
CA ASP A 272 11.20 0.19 18.81
C ASP A 272 11.32 -1.15 18.04
N GLN A 273 10.44 -1.39 17.06
CA GLN A 273 10.40 -2.60 16.23
C GLN A 273 10.53 -2.25 14.73
N PRO A 274 11.68 -2.53 14.08
CA PRO A 274 11.94 -2.16 12.67
C PRO A 274 11.04 -2.85 11.63
N HIS A 275 10.35 -3.93 12.02
CA HIS A 275 9.49 -4.72 11.14
C HIS A 275 8.01 -4.53 11.44
N ASN A 276 7.61 -3.30 11.77
CA ASN A 276 6.22 -2.92 12.00
C ASN A 276 5.45 -2.86 10.67
N ILE A 277 4.55 -3.81 10.44
CA ILE A 277 3.75 -3.89 9.22
C ILE A 277 2.28 -3.83 9.60
N THR A 278 1.54 -2.92 8.96
CA THR A 278 0.08 -2.90 8.98
C THR A 278 -0.45 -3.50 7.70
N ARG A 279 -1.31 -4.51 7.83
CA ARG A 279 -2.04 -5.13 6.73
C ARG A 279 -3.37 -4.43 6.55
N PHE A 280 -3.65 -3.95 5.34
CA PHE A 280 -4.92 -3.34 4.97
C PHE A 280 -5.64 -4.19 3.93
N ALA A 281 -6.97 -4.21 4.01
CA ALA A 281 -7.85 -4.74 2.98
C ALA A 281 -8.40 -3.61 2.11
N VAL A 282 -8.41 -3.84 0.80
CA VAL A 282 -9.26 -3.11 -0.14
C VAL A 282 -10.60 -3.84 -0.21
N ILE A 283 -11.68 -3.19 0.21
CA ILE A 283 -13.03 -3.75 0.23
C ILE A 283 -13.87 -3.22 -0.94
N SER A 284 -14.73 -4.07 -1.49
CA SER A 284 -15.71 -3.74 -2.53
C SER A 284 -16.91 -4.69 -2.50
N GLU A 285 -17.88 -4.56 -3.40
CA GLU A 285 -19.01 -5.49 -3.50
C GLU A 285 -18.65 -6.86 -4.10
N ARG A 286 -17.45 -7.00 -4.67
CA ARG A 286 -17.02 -8.20 -5.41
C ARG A 286 -15.60 -8.62 -5.02
N SER A 287 -15.33 -9.92 -5.17
CA SER A 287 -13.96 -10.45 -5.12
C SER A 287 -13.22 -10.16 -6.42
N GLU A 288 -11.90 -10.38 -6.43
CA GLU A 288 -11.09 -10.27 -7.64
C GLU A 288 -11.10 -11.60 -8.43
N GLU A 289 -10.63 -11.56 -9.67
CA GLU A 289 -10.37 -12.76 -10.46
C GLU A 289 -9.08 -13.47 -10.04
N ARG A 290 -9.00 -14.77 -10.35
CA ARG A 290 -7.85 -15.63 -10.04
C ARG A 290 -6.57 -15.16 -10.75
N THR A 291 -5.48 -15.02 -9.99
CA THR A 291 -4.15 -14.67 -10.52
C THR A 291 -3.14 -15.82 -10.47
N GLY A 292 -3.43 -16.88 -9.72
CA GLY A 292 -2.52 -18.00 -9.46
C GLY A 292 -1.54 -17.73 -8.31
N ARG A 293 -1.52 -16.51 -7.75
CA ARG A 293 -0.80 -16.15 -6.52
C ARG A 293 -1.75 -15.45 -5.56
N ASP A 294 -2.84 -16.13 -5.27
CA ASP A 294 -3.95 -15.59 -4.50
C ASP A 294 -3.89 -16.00 -3.03
N LYS A 295 -4.69 -15.28 -2.24
CA LYS A 295 -5.08 -15.58 -0.88
C LYS A 295 -6.61 -15.54 -0.82
N THR A 296 -7.20 -16.37 0.02
CA THR A 296 -8.62 -16.33 0.34
C THR A 296 -8.83 -16.11 1.83
N THR A 297 -9.61 -15.08 2.18
CA THR A 297 -10.03 -14.84 3.57
C THR A 297 -11.39 -15.45 3.83
N LEU A 298 -11.51 -16.15 4.95
CA LEU A 298 -12.70 -16.86 5.39
C LEU A 298 -13.14 -16.32 6.75
N MET A 299 -14.45 -16.37 6.99
CA MET A 299 -15.05 -16.22 8.32
C MET A 299 -15.90 -17.44 8.59
N LEU A 300 -15.61 -18.18 9.65
CA LEU A 300 -16.35 -19.38 10.00
C LEU A 300 -16.77 -19.43 11.46
N ARG A 301 -17.86 -20.15 11.71
CA ARG A 301 -18.33 -20.54 13.03
C ARG A 301 -18.30 -22.06 13.11
N VAL A 302 -17.67 -22.60 14.15
CA VAL A 302 -17.66 -24.04 14.43
C VAL A 302 -18.49 -24.32 15.68
N PRO A 303 -19.04 -25.54 15.81
CA PRO A 303 -19.69 -25.96 17.04
C PRO A 303 -18.77 -25.76 18.26
N ASN A 304 -19.31 -25.17 19.33
CA ASN A 304 -18.57 -24.95 20.57
C ASN A 304 -18.43 -26.26 21.37
N GLN A 305 -17.57 -27.15 20.87
CA GLN A 305 -17.26 -28.44 21.47
C GLN A 305 -15.75 -28.73 21.39
N PRO A 306 -15.20 -29.56 22.30
CA PRO A 306 -13.80 -29.94 22.25
C PRO A 306 -13.41 -30.47 20.86
N GLY A 307 -12.37 -29.87 20.26
CA GLY A 307 -11.87 -30.26 18.95
C GLY A 307 -12.64 -29.71 17.74
N GLY A 308 -13.73 -28.95 17.92
CA GLY A 308 -14.53 -28.40 16.81
C GLY A 308 -13.71 -27.60 15.80
N LEU A 309 -12.85 -26.69 16.26
CA LEU A 309 -11.93 -25.95 15.39
C LEU A 309 -10.90 -26.87 14.72
N VAL A 310 -10.35 -27.84 15.47
CA VAL A 310 -9.35 -28.79 14.96
C VAL A 310 -9.90 -29.59 13.79
N GLU A 311 -11.16 -30.05 13.87
CA GLU A 311 -11.80 -30.79 12.79
C GLU A 311 -11.88 -29.97 11.50
N ALA A 312 -12.25 -28.68 11.60
CA ALA A 312 -12.36 -27.79 10.46
C ALA A 312 -10.98 -27.50 9.84
N ILE A 313 -10.00 -27.06 10.63
CA ILE A 313 -8.68 -26.65 10.11
C ILE A 313 -7.85 -27.83 9.62
N SER A 314 -8.09 -29.05 10.15
CA SER A 314 -7.40 -30.26 9.71
C SER A 314 -7.67 -30.58 8.23
N LEU A 315 -8.77 -30.09 7.66
CA LEU A 315 -9.08 -30.28 6.24
C LEU A 315 -8.12 -29.50 5.33
N PHE A 316 -7.68 -28.30 5.72
CA PHE A 316 -6.68 -27.55 4.96
C PHE A 316 -5.34 -28.29 4.94
N LYS A 317 -4.90 -28.79 6.10
CA LYS A 317 -3.68 -29.64 6.20
C LYS A 317 -3.76 -30.87 5.30
N LYS A 318 -4.88 -31.61 5.34
CA LYS A 318 -5.07 -32.84 4.54
C LYS A 318 -5.00 -32.59 3.03
N ASN A 319 -5.40 -31.40 2.59
CA ASN A 319 -5.41 -31.01 1.18
C ASN A 319 -4.18 -30.16 0.78
N GLY A 320 -3.19 -30.02 1.66
CA GLY A 320 -1.95 -29.28 1.38
C GLY A 320 -2.16 -27.77 1.21
N ILE A 321 -3.21 -27.21 1.78
CA ILE A 321 -3.52 -25.78 1.74
C ILE A 321 -2.92 -25.11 2.97
N ASN A 322 -2.02 -24.16 2.73
CA ASN A 322 -1.37 -23.41 3.79
C ASN A 322 -2.32 -22.35 4.37
N MET A 323 -2.33 -22.22 5.70
CA MET A 323 -3.03 -21.16 6.42
C MET A 323 -2.01 -20.09 6.83
N THR A 324 -2.27 -18.84 6.50
CA THR A 324 -1.33 -17.72 6.76
C THR A 324 -1.77 -16.82 7.90
N TRP A 325 -3.01 -16.93 8.35
CA TRP A 325 -3.56 -16.15 9.46
C TRP A 325 -4.76 -16.85 10.07
N ILE A 326 -4.93 -16.74 11.39
CA ILE A 326 -6.12 -17.20 12.11
C ILE A 326 -6.37 -16.30 13.32
N GLU A 327 -7.60 -15.86 13.50
CA GLU A 327 -8.01 -15.01 14.63
C GLU A 327 -9.38 -15.39 15.20
N SER A 328 -9.49 -15.42 16.53
CA SER A 328 -10.71 -15.83 17.26
C SER A 328 -11.51 -14.63 17.77
N PHE A 329 -12.58 -14.27 17.08
CA PHE A 329 -13.37 -13.07 17.36
C PHE A 329 -14.64 -13.41 18.17
N PRO A 330 -14.78 -12.93 19.42
CA PRO A 330 -15.99 -13.16 20.20
C PRO A 330 -17.17 -12.40 19.61
N THR A 331 -18.33 -13.03 19.53
CA THR A 331 -19.57 -12.40 19.05
C THR A 331 -20.58 -12.25 20.16
N SER A 332 -21.28 -11.11 20.17
CA SER A 332 -22.35 -10.81 21.13
C SER A 332 -23.70 -11.42 20.74
N ASP A 333 -23.79 -12.14 19.62
CA ASP A 333 -25.04 -12.72 19.09
C ASP A 333 -25.54 -13.96 19.88
N GLY A 334 -24.97 -14.22 21.06
CA GLY A 334 -25.50 -15.20 22.01
C GLY A 334 -26.45 -14.52 22.99
N ALA A 335 -27.70 -14.99 23.06
CA ALA A 335 -28.65 -14.60 24.10
C ALA A 335 -28.02 -14.78 25.50
N SER A 336 -28.42 -13.92 26.44
CA SER A 336 -27.97 -13.89 27.83
C SER A 336 -27.84 -15.30 28.44
N ASP A 337 -26.72 -15.53 29.14
CA ASP A 337 -26.37 -16.73 29.94
C ASP A 337 -25.80 -17.99 29.24
N SER A 338 -25.50 -17.97 27.93
CA SER A 338 -24.71 -19.06 27.28
C SER A 338 -23.26 -18.66 26.99
N ASP A 339 -22.34 -19.65 27.02
CA ASP A 339 -20.90 -19.49 26.72
C ASP A 339 -20.64 -18.63 25.48
N PRO A 340 -19.59 -17.79 25.47
CA PRO A 340 -19.31 -16.88 24.37
C PRO A 340 -19.14 -17.63 23.04
N ASN A 341 -19.95 -17.25 22.05
CA ASN A 341 -19.84 -17.78 20.70
C ASN A 341 -18.68 -17.10 19.95
N TYR A 342 -17.82 -17.90 19.34
CA TYR A 342 -16.65 -17.41 18.58
C TYR A 342 -16.85 -17.53 17.07
N LEU A 343 -16.45 -16.48 16.37
CA LEU A 343 -16.12 -16.54 14.94
C LEU A 343 -14.61 -16.68 14.77
N PHE A 344 -14.20 -17.37 13.73
CA PHE A 344 -12.81 -17.49 13.33
C PHE A 344 -12.62 -16.85 11.97
N PHE A 345 -11.68 -15.91 11.90
CA PHE A 345 -11.21 -15.34 10.65
C PHE A 345 -9.91 -16.02 10.25
N LEU A 346 -9.77 -16.40 8.98
CA LEU A 346 -8.61 -17.15 8.50
C LEU A 346 -8.21 -16.70 7.12
N ASP A 347 -6.91 -16.68 6.86
CA ASP A 347 -6.37 -16.57 5.51
C ASP A 347 -5.80 -17.90 5.07
N ILE A 348 -6.15 -18.32 3.86
CA ILE A 348 -5.58 -19.49 3.20
C ILE A 348 -4.91 -19.11 1.89
N ASP A 349 -3.91 -19.90 1.53
CA ASP A 349 -3.23 -19.79 0.26
C ASP A 349 -4.08 -20.38 -0.88
N GLY A 350 -4.25 -19.62 -1.97
CA GLY A 350 -5.04 -20.02 -3.14
C GLY A 350 -6.34 -19.25 -3.31
N HIS A 351 -6.94 -19.37 -4.49
CA HIS A 351 -8.20 -18.74 -4.86
C HIS A 351 -9.38 -19.68 -4.56
N ALA A 352 -10.57 -19.14 -4.21
CA ALA A 352 -11.74 -19.97 -3.91
C ALA A 352 -12.19 -20.85 -5.09
N ASP A 353 -11.87 -20.44 -6.31
CA ASP A 353 -12.13 -21.19 -7.55
C ASP A 353 -11.03 -22.18 -7.93
N ASP A 354 -9.93 -22.25 -7.17
CA ASP A 354 -8.94 -23.31 -7.33
C ASP A 354 -9.61 -24.65 -6.97
N GLU A 355 -9.61 -25.62 -7.87
CA GLU A 355 -10.14 -26.97 -7.60
C GLU A 355 -9.77 -27.56 -6.23
N PRO A 356 -8.48 -27.56 -5.78
CA PRO A 356 -8.14 -28.06 -4.44
C PRO A 356 -8.75 -27.22 -3.31
N VAL A 357 -8.80 -25.89 -3.46
CA VAL A 357 -9.37 -24.97 -2.46
C VAL A 357 -10.89 -25.14 -2.40
N LYS A 358 -11.56 -25.10 -3.54
CA LYS A 358 -13.02 -25.27 -3.67
C LYS A 358 -13.49 -26.56 -3.01
N LYS A 359 -12.87 -27.70 -3.33
CA LYS A 359 -13.18 -29.00 -2.72
C LYS A 359 -12.98 -28.98 -1.21
N THR A 360 -11.92 -28.33 -0.74
CA THR A 360 -11.64 -28.21 0.71
C THR A 360 -12.69 -27.33 1.39
N LEU A 361 -13.06 -26.19 0.80
CA LEU A 361 -14.10 -25.31 1.33
C LEU A 361 -15.46 -26.01 1.42
N ASP A 362 -15.81 -26.84 0.44
CA ASP A 362 -17.04 -27.64 0.48
C ASP A 362 -17.05 -28.68 1.62
N LEU A 363 -15.89 -29.25 1.96
CA LEU A 363 -15.73 -30.13 3.12
C LEU A 363 -15.80 -29.35 4.44
N VAL A 364 -15.12 -28.21 4.52
CA VAL A 364 -15.11 -27.33 5.70
C VAL A 364 -16.52 -26.82 5.99
N ARG A 365 -17.30 -26.47 4.96
CA ARG A 365 -18.69 -26.02 5.11
C ARG A 365 -19.57 -27.04 5.84
N LYS A 366 -19.31 -28.34 5.67
CA LYS A 366 -20.05 -29.41 6.38
C LYS A 366 -19.67 -29.55 7.86
N LYS A 367 -18.55 -28.94 8.28
CA LYS A 367 -18.02 -28.97 9.64
C LYS A 367 -18.26 -27.67 10.40
N CYS A 368 -18.77 -26.64 9.73
CA CYS A 368 -19.01 -25.32 10.29
C CYS A 368 -20.51 -25.04 10.34
N GLU A 369 -20.95 -24.33 11.37
CA GLU A 369 -22.32 -23.77 11.46
C GLU A 369 -22.50 -22.61 10.48
N ARG A 370 -21.41 -21.88 10.21
CA ARG A 370 -21.36 -20.77 9.25
C ARG A 370 -19.99 -20.79 8.57
N LEU A 371 -19.97 -20.60 7.25
CA LEU A 371 -18.74 -20.36 6.49
C LEU A 371 -19.03 -19.31 5.42
N GLU A 372 -18.36 -18.17 5.54
CA GLU A 372 -18.39 -17.07 4.59
C GLU A 372 -17.02 -16.90 3.94
N ILE A 373 -17.00 -16.76 2.63
CA ILE A 373 -15.82 -16.33 1.90
C ILE A 373 -15.85 -14.81 1.90
N LEU A 374 -14.91 -14.18 2.59
CA LEU A 374 -14.78 -12.73 2.67
C LEU A 374 -14.02 -12.16 1.49
N GLY A 375 -13.38 -12.98 0.66
CA GLY A 375 -12.77 -12.56 -0.59
C GLY A 375 -11.65 -13.48 -1.02
N SER A 376 -11.43 -13.58 -2.33
CA SER A 376 -10.22 -14.16 -2.93
C SER A 376 -9.55 -13.07 -3.75
N TYR A 377 -8.25 -12.89 -3.54
CA TYR A 377 -7.54 -11.73 -4.04
C TYR A 377 -6.03 -11.98 -4.18
N PRO A 378 -5.31 -11.20 -5.01
CA PRO A 378 -3.87 -11.35 -5.17
C PRO A 378 -3.14 -11.09 -3.85
N ARG A 379 -2.08 -11.87 -3.57
CA ARG A 379 -1.22 -11.61 -2.41
C ARG A 379 -0.52 -10.26 -2.56
N GLY A 380 -0.58 -9.45 -1.52
CA GLY A 380 0.04 -8.13 -1.49
C GLY A 380 1.53 -8.22 -1.17
N GLU A 381 2.28 -7.36 -1.85
CA GLU A 381 3.68 -7.11 -1.53
C GLU A 381 3.81 -6.11 -0.39
N CYS A 382 4.95 -6.15 0.30
CA CYS A 382 5.30 -5.15 1.31
C CYS A 382 5.72 -3.84 0.61
N ILE A 383 5.15 -2.72 1.06
CA ILE A 383 5.42 -1.37 0.55
C ILE A 383 5.83 -0.49 1.73
N GLU A 384 6.76 0.43 1.50
CA GLU A 384 7.18 1.43 2.50
C GLU A 384 6.14 2.56 2.66
N SER A 385 5.92 3.02 3.90
CA SER A 385 4.98 4.12 4.23
C SER A 385 5.49 5.52 3.90
#